data_AF-M1DZ02-F1
#
_entry.id   AF-M1DZ02-F1
#
_cell.length_a   1.000
_cell.length_b   1.000
_cell.length_c   1.000
_cell.angle_alpha   90.00
_cell.angle_beta   90.00
_cell.angle_gamma   90.00
#
_symmetry.space_group_name_H-M   'P 1'
#
loop_
_entity.id
_entity.type
_entity.pdbx_description
1 polymer ?
#
loop_
_entity_poly.entity_id
_entity_poly.type
_entity_poly.pdbx_seq_one_letter_code
_entity_poly.pdbx_strand_id
1 'polypeptide(L)'
;MSKFVDQICKLGARRIALISLGPVGCIPARALLPSAPIDKCYGKMNRMVKNYNVGLENLVKRIPIKYPSSFAVYGAVYKTVQNFRANPQSYGFSDVTNACCGDGTLGGALQCAQADFPPYGSNFFHHPTGRFTNGRTVADFISQFIGIPLQRPFLEAQLELVNGSRKEYPSNGINFASAGSGVLSTTNQDLGVTQIQDQIQQFKTLVQQNHITKKQIQQSLFFFESGSNDIFSYFYPFDAPTLTPDAYVQAMLAQGTNFVDQICKLGARRIALFSLGPVGCVPARTLLPGAPIDKCYGKMNKMVKNYNMGLESLVKIIPTKYPGSFAVFGDVYKIVQIFKANPKRYDATNACCGDGTLGGLLQCGKEGYKICAKPNEYLFWDYFHPSEHTYNLISKALWNGIHTRIRPINLKTLANMTLTQH
;
A
#
# COMPACT_ATOMS: atom_id res chain seq x y z
N MET A 1 32.38 -2.75 6.18
CA MET A 1 32.57 -1.37 6.70
C MET A 1 34.01 -0.89 6.59
N SER A 2 35.00 -1.48 7.28
CA SER A 2 36.40 -1.01 7.23
C SER A 2 36.97 -0.82 5.80
N LYS A 3 36.81 -1.81 4.92
CA LYS A 3 37.23 -1.71 3.50
C LYS A 3 36.55 -0.54 2.74
N PHE A 4 35.27 -0.30 3.02
CA PHE A 4 34.50 0.78 2.38
C PHE A 4 35.00 2.16 2.84
N VAL A 5 35.21 2.32 4.15
CA VAL A 5 35.79 3.54 4.74
C VAL A 5 37.18 3.84 4.16
N ASP A 6 38.03 2.82 4.04
CA ASP A 6 39.35 2.94 3.42
C ASP A 6 39.27 3.45 1.97
N GLN A 7 38.33 2.90 1.20
CA GLN A 7 38.11 3.28 -0.20
C GLN A 7 37.66 4.74 -0.34
N ILE A 8 36.67 5.19 0.46
CA ILE A 8 36.20 6.59 0.38
C ILE A 8 37.26 7.60 0.85
N CYS A 9 38.09 7.23 1.84
CA CYS A 9 39.21 8.07 2.28
C CYS A 9 40.27 8.22 1.17
N LYS A 10 40.58 7.13 0.45
CA LYS A 10 41.49 7.16 -0.71
C LYS A 10 40.95 8.04 -1.84
N LEU A 11 39.63 8.08 -2.02
CA LEU A 11 38.95 8.93 -2.99
C LEU A 11 38.84 10.40 -2.55
N GLY A 12 39.33 10.78 -1.37
CA GLY A 12 39.38 12.16 -0.91
C GLY A 12 38.39 12.53 0.20
N ALA A 13 37.62 11.58 0.75
CA ALA A 13 36.77 11.86 1.90
C ALA A 13 37.62 12.26 3.12
N ARG A 14 37.26 13.37 3.78
CA ARG A 14 37.97 13.90 4.96
C ARG A 14 37.07 14.18 6.16
N ARG A 15 35.75 14.12 6.02
CA ARG A 15 34.80 14.27 7.12
C ARG A 15 33.88 13.05 7.10
N ILE A 16 33.97 12.21 8.12
CA ILE A 16 33.33 10.90 8.13
C ILE A 16 32.52 10.77 9.42
N ALA A 17 31.25 10.43 9.30
CA ALA A 17 30.41 10.06 10.43
C ALA A 17 30.09 8.57 10.33
N LEU A 18 30.45 7.80 11.35
CA LEU A 18 30.02 6.41 11.48
C LEU A 18 29.00 6.30 12.60
N ILE A 19 27.80 5.85 12.26
CA ILE A 19 26.65 5.82 13.16
C ILE A 19 26.43 4.39 13.65
N SER A 20 26.39 4.21 14.96
CA SER A 20 26.14 2.92 15.61
C SER A 20 24.74 2.40 15.31
N LEU A 21 24.55 1.09 15.34
CA LEU A 21 23.22 0.49 15.29
C LEU A 21 22.47 0.71 16.61
N GLY A 22 21.18 1.03 16.53
CA GLY A 22 20.28 1.05 17.69
C GLY A 22 20.06 -0.34 18.29
N PRO A 23 19.43 -0.46 19.47
CA PRO A 23 19.25 -1.74 20.14
C PRO A 23 18.19 -2.59 19.42
N VAL A 24 18.57 -3.30 18.36
CA VAL A 24 17.65 -4.06 17.49
C VAL A 24 16.86 -5.14 18.24
N GLY A 25 17.39 -5.67 19.35
CA GLY A 25 16.65 -6.59 20.21
C GLY A 25 15.47 -5.95 20.94
N CYS A 26 15.37 -4.62 20.94
CA CYS A 26 14.30 -3.85 21.57
C CYS A 26 13.17 -3.47 20.61
N ILE A 27 13.25 -3.87 19.33
CA ILE A 27 12.20 -3.57 18.34
C ILE A 27 10.95 -4.41 18.68
N PRO A 28 9.75 -3.83 18.73
CA PRO A 28 8.53 -4.53 19.14
C PRO A 28 8.26 -5.82 18.35
N ALA A 29 8.59 -5.84 17.06
CA ALA A 29 8.52 -7.01 16.19
C ALA A 29 9.26 -8.25 16.69
N ARG A 30 10.23 -8.07 17.61
CA ARG A 30 10.97 -9.18 18.21
C ARG A 30 10.16 -9.96 19.24
N ALA A 31 9.08 -9.40 19.79
CA ALA A 31 8.17 -10.09 20.69
C ALA A 31 7.48 -11.31 20.04
N LEU A 32 7.53 -11.41 18.70
CA LEU A 32 7.06 -12.57 17.94
C LEU A 32 8.02 -13.77 17.93
N LEU A 33 9.27 -13.60 18.38
CA LEU A 33 10.23 -14.70 18.36
C LEU A 33 9.96 -15.67 19.53
N PRO A 34 9.96 -17.00 19.31
CA PRO A 34 9.62 -18.00 20.35
C PRO A 34 10.45 -17.96 21.64
N SER A 35 11.60 -17.27 21.62
CA SER A 35 12.54 -17.15 22.75
C SER A 35 12.82 -15.70 23.17
N ALA A 36 12.10 -14.73 22.60
CA ALA A 36 12.22 -13.36 23.04
C ALA A 36 11.43 -13.15 24.34
N PRO A 37 12.03 -12.49 25.36
CA PRO A 37 11.26 -12.03 26.50
C PRO A 37 10.24 -10.98 26.02
N ILE A 38 9.05 -10.93 26.64
CA ILE A 38 7.90 -10.12 26.17
C ILE A 38 8.21 -8.61 26.30
N ASP A 39 7.81 -7.88 27.30
CA ASP A 39 8.14 -6.47 27.57
C ASP A 39 9.65 -6.06 27.68
N LYS A 40 10.61 -6.89 27.23
CA LYS A 40 12.05 -6.65 27.38
C LYS A 40 12.81 -6.82 26.07
N CYS A 41 13.97 -6.17 25.99
CA CYS A 41 14.83 -6.31 24.83
C CYS A 41 15.48 -7.70 24.76
N TYR A 42 15.49 -8.30 23.57
CA TYR A 42 16.15 -9.57 23.33
C TYR A 42 17.68 -9.47 23.42
N GLY A 43 18.22 -9.94 24.54
CA GLY A 43 19.63 -9.78 24.92
C GLY A 43 20.63 -10.40 23.94
N LYS A 44 20.31 -11.54 23.32
CA LYS A 44 21.19 -12.20 22.34
C LYS A 44 21.44 -11.31 21.12
N MET A 45 20.38 -10.68 20.61
CA MET A 45 20.49 -9.77 19.46
C MET A 45 21.23 -8.48 19.83
N ASN A 46 20.92 -7.91 20.99
CA ASN A 46 21.60 -6.72 21.49
C ASN A 46 23.10 -6.96 21.76
N ARG A 47 23.53 -8.18 22.13
CA ARG A 47 24.96 -8.52 22.22
C ARG A 47 25.67 -8.42 20.87
N MET A 48 25.07 -8.95 19.80
CA MET A 48 25.66 -8.87 18.45
C MET A 48 25.78 -7.42 17.99
N VAL A 49 24.73 -6.61 18.22
CA VAL A 49 24.72 -5.18 17.92
C VAL A 49 25.81 -4.43 18.70
N LYS A 50 25.95 -4.70 20.01
CA LYS A 50 27.01 -4.09 20.83
C LYS A 50 28.41 -4.43 20.30
N ASN A 51 28.65 -5.69 19.94
CA ASN A 51 29.95 -6.11 19.37
C ASN A 51 30.25 -5.40 18.05
N TYR A 52 29.25 -5.26 17.17
CA TYR A 52 29.37 -4.46 15.95
C TYR A 52 29.72 -2.99 16.24
N ASN A 53 29.01 -2.38 17.18
CA ASN A 53 29.20 -0.98 17.57
C ASN A 53 30.59 -0.71 18.17
N VAL A 54 31.14 -1.64 18.97
CA VAL A 54 32.54 -1.58 19.44
C VAL A 54 33.52 -1.59 18.26
N GLY A 55 33.29 -2.45 17.27
CA GLY A 55 34.09 -2.47 16.04
C GLY A 55 34.02 -1.15 15.27
N LEU A 56 32.84 -0.52 15.23
CA LEU A 56 32.62 0.76 14.57
C LEU A 56 33.33 1.92 15.30
N GLU A 57 33.26 1.96 16.64
CA GLU A 57 33.96 2.95 17.46
C GLU A 57 35.49 2.83 17.30
N ASN A 58 36.00 1.60 17.30
CA ASN A 58 37.41 1.32 17.02
C ASN A 58 37.83 1.78 15.61
N LEU A 59 36.94 1.66 14.62
CA LEU A 59 37.20 2.15 13.27
C LEU A 59 37.26 3.67 13.22
N VAL A 60 36.34 4.38 13.90
CA VAL A 60 36.37 5.86 14.01
C VAL A 60 37.72 6.34 14.55
N LYS A 61 38.24 5.70 15.60
CA LYS A 61 39.55 6.03 16.19
C LYS A 61 40.72 5.81 15.23
N ARG A 62 40.64 4.81 14.35
CA ARG A 62 41.70 4.48 13.38
C ARG A 62 41.72 5.37 12.14
N ILE A 63 40.59 6.00 11.79
CA ILE A 63 40.48 6.79 10.55
C ILE A 63 41.48 7.97 10.55
N PRO A 64 41.52 8.86 11.56
CA PRO A 64 42.48 9.97 11.58
C PRO A 64 43.94 9.51 11.66
N ILE A 65 44.21 8.37 12.30
CA ILE A 65 45.56 7.78 12.39
C ILE A 65 46.04 7.36 11.00
N LYS A 66 45.17 6.70 10.23
CA LYS A 66 45.50 6.21 8.89
C LYS A 66 45.46 7.32 7.83
N TYR A 67 44.62 8.33 8.04
CA TYR A 67 44.42 9.47 7.14
C TYR A 67 44.50 10.77 7.95
N PRO A 68 45.70 11.34 8.16
CA PRO A 68 45.91 12.47 9.09
C PRO A 68 45.10 13.74 8.81
N SER A 69 44.71 13.98 7.57
CA SER A 69 43.86 15.12 7.17
C SER A 69 42.36 14.86 7.33
N SER A 70 41.97 13.69 7.87
CA SER A 70 40.58 13.31 8.06
C SER A 70 40.09 13.50 9.49
N PHE A 71 38.81 13.83 9.61
CA PHE A 71 38.07 13.93 10.85
C PHE A 71 36.95 12.87 10.84
N ALA A 72 36.85 12.11 11.93
CA ALA A 72 35.87 11.05 12.08
C ALA A 72 35.09 11.21 13.37
N VAL A 73 33.77 11.07 13.30
CA VAL A 73 32.86 11.13 14.46
C VAL A 73 32.05 9.86 14.60
N TYR A 74 31.73 9.52 15.84
CA TYR A 74 30.92 8.36 16.20
C TYR A 74 29.53 8.81 16.65
N GLY A 75 28.48 8.34 15.96
CA GLY A 75 27.09 8.57 16.34
C GLY A 75 26.56 7.46 17.25
N ALA A 76 26.38 7.74 18.54
CA ALA A 76 26.05 6.73 19.56
C ALA A 76 24.54 6.39 19.68
N VAL A 77 23.86 6.12 18.56
CA VAL A 77 22.42 5.78 18.49
C VAL A 77 22.01 4.70 19.50
N TYR A 78 22.82 3.67 19.74
CA TYR A 78 22.47 2.63 20.72
C TYR A 78 22.20 3.23 22.11
N LYS A 79 23.10 4.09 22.58
CA LYS A 79 23.00 4.73 23.90
C LYS A 79 21.85 5.73 23.92
N THR A 80 21.68 6.49 22.83
CA THR A 80 20.58 7.44 22.67
C THR A 80 19.21 6.76 22.77
N VAL A 81 18.99 5.69 22.01
CA VAL A 81 17.71 4.96 22.03
C VAL A 81 17.47 4.28 23.39
N GLN A 82 18.51 3.75 24.04
CA GLN A 82 18.36 3.22 25.40
C GLN A 82 17.98 4.31 26.41
N ASN A 83 18.50 5.54 26.24
CA ASN A 83 18.13 6.65 27.10
C ASN A 83 16.68 7.10 26.87
N PHE A 84 16.19 7.10 25.62
CA PHE A 84 14.78 7.32 25.32
C PHE A 84 13.89 6.27 25.99
N ARG A 85 14.32 5.01 25.96
CA ARG A 85 13.59 3.91 26.61
C ARG A 85 13.58 4.01 28.14
N ALA A 86 14.68 4.46 28.74
CA ALA A 86 14.80 4.60 30.18
C ALA A 86 14.07 5.83 30.73
N ASN A 87 13.99 6.91 29.93
CA ASN A 87 13.45 8.21 30.34
C ASN A 87 12.46 8.78 29.31
N PRO A 88 11.40 8.06 28.92
CA PRO A 88 10.55 8.43 27.79
C PRO A 88 9.91 9.82 27.93
N GLN A 89 9.42 10.14 29.13
CA GLN A 89 8.73 11.40 29.43
C GLN A 89 9.64 12.63 29.25
N SER A 90 10.92 12.52 29.61
CA SER A 90 11.90 13.59 29.43
C SER A 90 12.14 13.96 27.96
N TYR A 91 11.73 13.09 27.05
CA TYR A 91 11.82 13.27 25.60
C TYR A 91 10.44 13.41 24.93
N GLY A 92 9.36 13.57 25.71
CA GLY A 92 8.01 13.74 25.18
C GLY A 92 7.37 12.46 24.63
N PHE A 93 7.91 11.28 24.94
CA PHE A 93 7.29 10.01 24.57
C PHE A 93 6.31 9.56 25.65
N SER A 94 5.09 9.22 25.23
CA SER A 94 4.09 8.51 26.04
C SER A 94 4.33 7.01 26.09
N ASP A 95 4.90 6.44 25.02
CA ASP A 95 5.23 5.02 24.88
C ASP A 95 6.46 4.83 23.99
N VAL A 96 7.38 3.97 24.43
CA VAL A 96 8.66 3.63 23.75
C VAL A 96 8.86 2.12 23.60
N THR A 97 7.83 1.35 23.96
CA THR A 97 7.80 -0.11 24.00
C THR A 97 6.90 -0.71 22.95
N ASN A 98 5.82 -0.02 22.57
CA ASN A 98 4.93 -0.46 21.51
C ASN A 98 5.35 0.08 20.13
N ALA A 99 5.06 -0.69 19.09
CA ALA A 99 5.18 -0.21 17.72
C ALA A 99 4.13 0.88 17.45
N CYS A 100 4.48 1.82 16.56
CA CYS A 100 3.53 2.83 16.11
C CYS A 100 2.35 2.24 15.31
N CYS A 101 2.46 0.99 14.85
CA CYS A 101 1.49 0.27 14.04
C CYS A 101 1.72 -1.24 14.19
N GLY A 102 0.69 -2.04 13.94
CA GLY A 102 0.72 -3.50 14.12
C GLY A 102 -0.18 -4.00 15.25
N ASP A 103 -0.54 -5.27 15.17
CA ASP A 103 -1.37 -5.99 16.13
C ASP A 103 -0.52 -6.86 17.08
N GLY A 104 -1.21 -7.61 17.95
CA GLY A 104 -0.57 -8.52 18.89
C GLY A 104 0.29 -7.83 19.96
N THR A 105 1.11 -8.63 20.65
CA THR A 105 1.91 -8.19 21.79
C THR A 105 2.90 -7.08 21.39
N LEU A 106 2.80 -5.94 22.06
CA LEU A 106 3.56 -4.71 21.79
C LEU A 106 3.35 -4.08 20.39
N GLY A 107 2.28 -4.45 19.67
CA GLY A 107 2.16 -4.12 18.23
C GLY A 107 3.24 -4.80 17.38
N GLY A 108 3.80 -5.91 17.88
CA GLY A 108 4.93 -6.60 17.26
C GLY A 108 4.56 -7.38 16.00
N ALA A 109 3.29 -7.76 15.83
CA ALA A 109 2.82 -8.26 14.54
C ALA A 109 2.74 -7.07 13.60
N LEU A 110 3.70 -6.96 12.68
CA LEU A 110 3.75 -5.87 11.70
C LEU A 110 2.55 -6.00 10.76
N GLN A 111 1.43 -5.40 11.15
CA GLN A 111 0.30 -5.13 10.28
C GLN A 111 0.06 -3.63 10.26
N CYS A 112 0.93 -2.93 9.53
CA CYS A 112 0.98 -1.47 9.59
C CYS A 112 0.06 -0.77 8.59
N ALA A 113 -0.50 -1.53 7.63
CA ALA A 113 -1.51 -1.06 6.70
C ALA A 113 -2.91 -1.46 7.19
N GLN A 114 -3.39 -0.80 8.25
CA GLN A 114 -4.72 -1.02 8.83
C GLN A 114 -5.60 0.24 8.79
N ALA A 115 -6.92 0.03 8.70
CA ALA A 115 -7.98 1.05 8.73
C ALA A 115 -9.25 0.52 9.44
N ASP A 116 -9.09 -0.44 10.34
CA ASP A 116 -10.11 -1.06 11.19
C ASP A 116 -10.25 -0.36 12.55
N PHE A 117 -9.89 0.93 12.60
CA PHE A 117 -10.02 1.81 13.75
C PHE A 117 -10.63 3.17 13.35
N PRO A 118 -11.20 3.95 14.30
CA PRO A 118 -11.75 5.27 14.00
C PRO A 118 -10.68 6.23 13.46
N PRO A 119 -10.99 7.15 12.53
CA PRO A 119 -12.33 7.54 12.06
C PRO A 119 -12.78 6.86 10.75
N TYR A 120 -12.11 5.79 10.33
CA TYR A 120 -12.46 5.08 9.09
C TYR A 120 -13.88 4.50 9.17
N GLY A 121 -14.62 4.54 8.05
CA GLY A 121 -16.01 4.09 7.98
C GLY A 121 -17.07 5.03 8.58
N SER A 122 -16.67 6.18 9.14
CA SER A 122 -17.56 7.13 9.86
C SER A 122 -18.80 7.63 9.11
N ASN A 123 -18.73 7.80 7.79
CA ASN A 123 -19.80 8.41 6.99
C ASN A 123 -20.92 7.43 6.59
N PHE A 124 -20.58 6.18 6.25
CA PHE A 124 -21.57 5.20 5.77
C PHE A 124 -21.77 4.02 6.72
N PHE A 125 -20.68 3.42 7.20
CA PHE A 125 -20.75 2.24 8.07
C PHE A 125 -21.02 2.63 9.51
N HIS A 126 -20.61 3.84 9.91
CA HIS A 126 -20.66 4.34 11.28
C HIS A 126 -19.85 3.49 12.28
N HIS A 127 -18.96 2.64 11.76
CA HIS A 127 -17.96 1.89 12.49
C HIS A 127 -16.79 1.57 11.54
N PRO A 128 -15.58 1.30 12.06
CA PRO A 128 -14.44 0.89 11.23
C PRO A 128 -14.65 -0.49 10.60
N THR A 129 -14.23 -0.62 9.34
CA THR A 129 -14.44 -1.84 8.54
C THR A 129 -13.17 -2.31 7.81
N GLY A 130 -12.03 -1.68 8.07
CA GLY A 130 -10.78 -1.92 7.33
C GLY A 130 -10.73 -1.23 5.96
N ARG A 131 -11.78 -0.50 5.55
CA ARG A 131 -11.77 0.30 4.32
C ARG A 131 -11.02 1.60 4.58
N PHE A 132 -10.02 1.88 3.76
CA PHE A 132 -9.22 3.11 3.81
C PHE A 132 -9.98 4.33 3.26
N THR A 133 -11.12 4.65 3.86
CA THR A 133 -11.92 5.82 3.54
C THR A 133 -12.93 6.06 4.67
N ASN A 134 -13.70 7.15 4.61
CA ASN A 134 -14.79 7.40 5.55
C ASN A 134 -16.05 6.55 5.26
N GLY A 135 -16.07 5.70 4.22
CA GLY A 135 -17.24 4.88 3.91
C GLY A 135 -16.97 3.79 2.87
N ARG A 136 -17.75 3.80 1.79
CA ARG A 136 -17.69 2.80 0.72
C ARG A 136 -16.57 3.06 -0.29
N THR A 137 -16.02 1.97 -0.82
CA THR A 137 -15.04 1.95 -1.93
C THR A 137 -15.71 1.77 -3.29
N VAL A 138 -14.94 1.76 -4.38
CA VAL A 138 -15.46 1.47 -5.72
C VAL A 138 -16.18 0.12 -5.76
N ALA A 139 -15.55 -0.94 -5.24
CA ALA A 139 -16.13 -2.28 -5.23
C ALA A 139 -17.47 -2.35 -4.48
N ASP A 140 -17.59 -1.61 -3.37
CA ASP A 140 -18.83 -1.52 -2.59
C ASP A 140 -19.95 -0.84 -3.40
N PHE A 141 -19.66 0.30 -4.04
CA PHE A 141 -20.63 0.99 -4.88
C PHE A 141 -21.05 0.16 -6.10
N ILE A 142 -20.12 -0.54 -6.75
CA ILE A 142 -20.47 -1.41 -7.88
C ILE A 142 -21.34 -2.59 -7.42
N SER A 143 -21.07 -3.18 -6.26
CA SER A 143 -21.94 -4.20 -5.65
C SER A 143 -23.38 -3.67 -5.45
N GLN A 144 -23.51 -2.44 -4.96
CA GLN A 144 -24.82 -1.78 -4.80
C GLN A 144 -25.50 -1.50 -6.15
N PHE A 145 -24.76 -1.09 -7.19
CA PHE A 145 -25.34 -0.85 -8.51
C PHE A 145 -25.82 -2.13 -9.21
N ILE A 146 -25.17 -3.26 -8.94
CA ILE A 146 -25.60 -4.59 -9.41
C ILE A 146 -26.79 -5.10 -8.58
N GLY A 147 -26.95 -4.64 -7.34
CA GLY A 147 -28.03 -5.07 -6.44
C GLY A 147 -27.67 -6.28 -5.57
N ILE A 148 -26.39 -6.47 -5.25
CA ILE A 148 -25.90 -7.53 -4.38
C ILE A 148 -25.37 -6.97 -3.04
N PRO A 149 -25.32 -7.77 -1.96
CA PRO A 149 -24.68 -7.37 -0.72
C PRO A 149 -23.19 -7.05 -0.93
N LEU A 150 -22.63 -6.24 -0.05
CA LEU A 150 -21.20 -5.90 -0.08
C LEU A 150 -20.35 -7.15 0.07
N GLN A 151 -19.24 -7.20 -0.68
CA GLN A 151 -18.34 -8.35 -0.69
C GLN A 151 -17.54 -8.41 0.62
N ARG A 152 -17.41 -9.63 1.17
CA ARG A 152 -16.56 -9.87 2.34
C ARG A 152 -15.09 -10.00 1.91
N PRO A 153 -14.14 -9.49 2.71
CA PRO A 153 -12.74 -9.86 2.60
C PRO A 153 -12.53 -11.37 2.71
N PHE A 154 -11.64 -11.95 1.91
CA PHE A 154 -11.34 -13.38 1.93
C PHE A 154 -10.91 -13.86 3.32
N LEU A 155 -9.97 -13.17 3.96
CA LEU A 155 -9.43 -13.57 5.26
C LEU A 155 -10.50 -13.53 6.36
N GLU A 156 -11.39 -12.54 6.32
CA GLU A 156 -12.52 -12.47 7.24
C GLU A 156 -13.47 -13.66 7.03
N ALA A 157 -13.85 -13.97 5.78
CA ALA A 157 -14.69 -15.12 5.48
C ALA A 157 -14.02 -16.45 5.87
N GLN A 158 -12.71 -16.59 5.68
CA GLN A 158 -11.93 -17.77 6.07
C GLN A 158 -11.90 -17.95 7.60
N LEU A 159 -11.77 -16.87 8.37
CA LEU A 159 -11.83 -16.91 9.83
C LEU A 159 -13.22 -17.30 10.34
N GLU A 160 -14.28 -16.77 9.73
CA GLU A 160 -15.67 -17.12 10.05
C GLU A 160 -15.97 -18.61 9.77
N LEU A 161 -15.33 -19.22 8.77
CA LEU A 161 -15.44 -20.66 8.52
C LEU A 161 -14.71 -21.47 9.57
N VAL A 162 -13.48 -21.08 9.91
CA VAL A 162 -12.64 -21.81 10.88
C VAL A 162 -13.27 -21.78 12.28
N ASN A 163 -13.89 -20.67 12.67
CA ASN A 163 -14.55 -20.55 13.97
C ASN A 163 -16.01 -21.07 13.98
N GLY A 164 -16.53 -21.54 12.82
CA GLY A 164 -17.87 -22.12 12.69
C GLY A 164 -19.03 -21.11 12.66
N SER A 165 -18.77 -19.80 12.70
CA SER A 165 -19.82 -18.76 12.57
C SER A 165 -20.41 -18.69 11.16
N ARG A 166 -19.70 -19.24 10.17
CA ARG A 166 -20.14 -19.42 8.78
C ARG A 166 -19.88 -20.86 8.33
N LYS A 167 -20.75 -21.39 7.47
CA LYS A 167 -20.61 -22.74 6.90
C LYS A 167 -19.97 -22.76 5.52
N GLU A 168 -20.19 -21.72 4.72
CA GLU A 168 -19.74 -21.63 3.32
C GLU A 168 -19.28 -20.23 2.97
N TYR A 169 -18.34 -20.13 2.03
CA TYR A 169 -17.91 -18.85 1.47
C TYR A 169 -19.07 -18.06 0.85
N PRO A 170 -19.03 -16.71 0.89
CA PRO A 170 -20.10 -15.89 0.33
C PRO A 170 -20.29 -16.10 -1.18
N SER A 171 -21.53 -16.39 -1.59
CA SER A 171 -21.89 -16.61 -3.01
C SER A 171 -22.05 -15.31 -3.81
N ASN A 172 -22.15 -14.16 -3.14
CA ASN A 172 -22.23 -12.83 -3.75
C ASN A 172 -20.86 -12.23 -4.12
N GLY A 173 -19.78 -12.99 -3.95
CA GLY A 173 -18.42 -12.57 -4.29
C GLY A 173 -17.52 -12.33 -3.07
N ILE A 174 -16.22 -12.31 -3.32
CA ILE A 174 -15.16 -12.26 -2.30
C ILE A 174 -14.13 -11.22 -2.72
N ASN A 175 -13.68 -10.41 -1.76
CA ASN A 175 -12.65 -9.41 -1.95
C ASN A 175 -11.30 -9.95 -1.47
N PHE A 176 -10.35 -10.12 -2.39
CA PHE A 176 -8.98 -10.57 -2.09
C PHE A 176 -8.00 -9.43 -1.90
N ALA A 177 -8.41 -8.18 -2.08
CA ALA A 177 -7.52 -7.03 -2.03
C ALA A 177 -6.93 -6.84 -0.62
N SER A 178 -5.64 -6.52 -0.57
CA SER A 178 -4.94 -6.16 0.66
C SER A 178 -4.36 -4.77 0.54
N ALA A 179 -4.67 -3.92 1.51
CA ALA A 179 -4.04 -2.61 1.62
C ALA A 179 -2.52 -2.74 1.75
N GLY A 180 -1.81 -1.72 1.24
CA GLY A 180 -0.34 -1.68 1.19
C GLY A 180 0.30 -2.60 0.14
N SER A 181 -0.39 -3.64 -0.35
CA SER A 181 0.15 -4.54 -1.37
C SER A 181 0.37 -3.85 -2.71
N GLY A 182 1.36 -4.33 -3.46
CA GLY A 182 1.62 -3.92 -4.85
C GLY A 182 1.53 -5.09 -5.82
N VAL A 183 1.77 -4.83 -7.11
CA VAL A 183 1.91 -5.89 -8.12
C VAL A 183 3.26 -6.60 -8.07
N LEU A 184 4.28 -5.97 -7.49
CA LEU A 184 5.56 -6.60 -7.18
C LEU A 184 5.46 -7.21 -5.77
N SER A 185 5.92 -8.45 -5.62
CA SER A 185 5.86 -9.18 -4.35
C SER A 185 6.63 -8.49 -3.23
N THR A 186 7.71 -7.77 -3.56
CA THR A 186 8.53 -7.05 -2.58
C THR A 186 7.89 -5.77 -2.06
N THR A 187 6.81 -5.28 -2.68
CA THR A 187 6.17 -4.00 -2.29
C THR A 187 5.55 -4.13 -0.91
N ASN A 188 6.11 -3.37 0.05
CA ASN A 188 5.65 -3.30 1.44
C ASN A 188 5.54 -4.66 2.15
N GLN A 189 6.33 -5.67 1.73
CA GLN A 189 6.33 -7.00 2.34
C GLN A 189 6.60 -6.95 3.86
N ASP A 190 7.36 -5.95 4.30
CA ASP A 190 7.70 -5.74 5.71
C ASP A 190 6.52 -5.20 6.53
N LEU A 191 5.41 -4.78 5.91
CA LEU A 191 4.23 -4.23 6.59
C LEU A 191 3.13 -5.28 6.83
N GLY A 192 3.42 -6.57 6.61
CA GLY A 192 2.48 -7.69 6.78
C GLY A 192 1.31 -7.69 5.80
N VAL A 193 1.54 -7.18 4.59
CA VAL A 193 0.54 -7.17 3.51
C VAL A 193 0.33 -8.58 2.96
N THR A 194 -0.90 -8.90 2.53
CA THR A 194 -1.11 -10.09 1.68
C THR A 194 -0.60 -9.77 0.28
N GLN A 195 0.53 -10.37 -0.10
CA GLN A 195 1.18 -10.07 -1.37
C GLN A 195 0.32 -10.55 -2.54
N ILE A 196 0.49 -9.96 -3.73
CA ILE A 196 -0.39 -10.25 -4.87
C ILE A 196 -0.39 -11.74 -5.27
N GLN A 197 0.74 -12.44 -5.09
CA GLN A 197 0.81 -13.89 -5.33
C GLN A 197 -0.01 -14.69 -4.31
N ASP A 198 -0.14 -14.20 -3.08
CA ASP A 198 -0.96 -14.83 -2.05
C ASP A 198 -2.44 -14.58 -2.35
N GLN A 199 -2.80 -13.39 -2.85
CA GLN A 199 -4.18 -13.09 -3.27
C GLN A 199 -4.66 -14.00 -4.41
N ILE A 200 -3.82 -14.25 -5.43
CA ILE A 200 -4.16 -15.24 -6.48
C ILE A 200 -4.19 -16.67 -5.93
N GLN A 201 -3.31 -16.99 -4.97
CA GLN A 201 -3.32 -18.31 -4.34
C GLN A 201 -4.58 -18.54 -3.51
N GLN A 202 -5.07 -17.54 -2.78
CA GLN A 202 -6.35 -17.59 -2.08
C GLN A 202 -7.51 -17.88 -3.05
N PHE A 203 -7.55 -17.20 -4.20
CA PHE A 203 -8.53 -17.48 -5.24
C PHE A 203 -8.40 -18.91 -5.78
N LYS A 204 -7.17 -19.36 -6.12
CA LYS A 204 -6.92 -20.74 -6.58
C LYS A 204 -7.38 -21.78 -5.57
N THR A 205 -7.14 -21.56 -4.29
CA THR A 205 -7.58 -22.45 -3.21
C THR A 205 -9.10 -22.65 -3.25
N LEU A 206 -9.88 -21.57 -3.41
CA LEU A 206 -11.33 -21.69 -3.54
C LEU A 206 -11.76 -22.52 -4.75
N VAL A 207 -11.06 -22.37 -5.88
CA VAL A 207 -11.34 -23.17 -7.09
C VAL A 207 -11.00 -24.63 -6.87
N GLN A 208 -9.80 -24.92 -6.34
CA GLN A 208 -9.28 -26.28 -6.15
C GLN A 208 -10.07 -27.07 -5.10
N GLN A 209 -10.56 -26.39 -4.07
CA GLN A 209 -11.39 -26.99 -3.01
C GLN A 209 -12.88 -27.00 -3.36
N ASN A 210 -13.26 -26.64 -4.60
CA ASN A 210 -14.65 -26.59 -5.08
C ASN A 210 -15.57 -25.67 -4.23
N HIS A 211 -15.01 -24.68 -3.54
CA HIS A 211 -15.80 -23.65 -2.86
C HIS A 211 -16.45 -22.67 -3.84
N ILE A 212 -15.88 -22.53 -5.04
CA ILE A 212 -16.46 -21.77 -6.15
C ILE A 212 -16.44 -22.61 -7.43
N THR A 213 -17.59 -22.67 -8.11
CA THR A 213 -17.74 -23.45 -9.34
C THR A 213 -17.25 -22.68 -10.57
N LYS A 214 -16.87 -23.40 -11.62
CA LYS A 214 -16.51 -22.80 -12.92
C LYS A 214 -17.62 -21.88 -13.47
N LYS A 215 -18.90 -22.24 -13.27
CA LYS A 215 -20.04 -21.43 -13.67
C LYS A 215 -20.09 -20.11 -12.90
N GLN A 216 -19.92 -20.14 -11.58
CA GLN A 216 -19.86 -18.92 -10.76
C GLN A 216 -18.69 -18.03 -11.19
N ILE A 217 -17.50 -18.60 -11.42
CA ILE A 217 -16.33 -17.86 -11.91
C ILE A 217 -16.65 -17.17 -13.24
N GLN A 218 -17.19 -17.89 -14.23
CA GLN A 218 -17.51 -17.28 -15.52
C GLN A 218 -18.54 -16.16 -15.39
N GLN A 219 -19.57 -16.33 -14.56
CA GLN A 219 -20.63 -15.35 -14.37
C GLN A 219 -20.22 -14.14 -13.51
N SER A 220 -19.10 -14.22 -12.80
CA SER A 220 -18.60 -13.16 -11.92
C SER A 220 -17.95 -12.01 -12.70
N LEU A 221 -17.98 -10.81 -12.11
CA LEU A 221 -17.18 -9.67 -12.53
C LEU A 221 -15.87 -9.67 -11.75
N PHE A 222 -14.74 -9.57 -12.46
CA PHE A 222 -13.41 -9.47 -11.87
C PHE A 222 -12.92 -8.04 -11.96
N PHE A 223 -12.54 -7.47 -10.83
CA PHE A 223 -11.92 -6.15 -10.76
C PHE A 223 -10.45 -6.29 -10.42
N PHE A 224 -9.60 -5.57 -11.15
CA PHE A 224 -8.18 -5.50 -10.89
C PHE A 224 -7.74 -4.03 -10.85
N GLU A 225 -7.20 -3.62 -9.69
CA GLU A 225 -6.49 -2.36 -9.49
C GLU A 225 -5.37 -2.65 -8.50
N SER A 226 -4.12 -2.47 -8.93
CA SER A 226 -2.92 -2.61 -8.10
C SER A 226 -1.75 -1.98 -8.83
N GLY A 227 -0.80 -1.41 -8.09
CA GLY A 227 0.35 -0.69 -8.67
C GLY A 227 0.65 0.66 -8.00
N SER A 228 -0.33 1.25 -7.31
CA SER A 228 -0.17 2.57 -6.66
C SER A 228 0.91 2.52 -5.57
N ASN A 229 0.94 1.45 -4.78
CA ASN A 229 1.97 1.25 -3.75
C ASN A 229 3.34 1.04 -4.36
N ASP A 230 3.48 0.27 -5.44
CA ASP A 230 4.78 0.04 -6.11
C ASP A 230 5.38 1.36 -6.60
N ILE A 231 4.56 2.19 -7.26
CA ILE A 231 5.01 3.50 -7.73
C ILE A 231 5.37 4.39 -6.54
N PHE A 232 4.61 4.37 -5.45
CA PHE A 232 4.97 5.17 -4.28
C PHE A 232 6.27 4.68 -3.62
N SER A 233 6.43 3.35 -3.49
CA SER A 233 7.64 2.67 -3.00
C SER A 233 8.89 3.02 -3.80
N TYR A 234 8.77 3.19 -5.12
CA TYR A 234 9.89 3.63 -5.97
C TYR A 234 10.50 4.98 -5.54
N PHE A 235 9.71 5.88 -4.93
CA PHE A 235 10.17 7.22 -4.53
C PHE A 235 10.50 7.34 -3.04
N TYR A 236 10.32 6.28 -2.23
CA TYR A 236 10.68 6.34 -0.81
C TYR A 236 12.21 6.45 -0.65
N PRO A 237 12.72 7.34 0.22
CA PRO A 237 14.16 7.58 0.36
C PRO A 237 14.95 6.46 1.03
N PHE A 238 14.26 5.49 1.65
CA PHE A 238 14.92 4.46 2.46
C PHE A 238 15.52 3.34 1.62
N ASP A 239 14.94 3.05 0.46
CA ASP A 239 15.42 2.04 -0.48
C ASP A 239 15.60 2.66 -1.86
N ALA A 240 16.83 3.03 -2.20
CA ALA A 240 17.13 3.56 -3.52
C ALA A 240 16.75 2.51 -4.59
N PRO A 241 15.87 2.84 -5.55
CA PRO A 241 15.45 1.88 -6.55
C PRO A 241 16.65 1.45 -7.40
N THR A 242 16.80 0.14 -7.59
CA THR A 242 17.86 -0.45 -8.42
C THR A 242 17.52 -0.41 -9.91
N LEU A 243 16.23 -0.27 -10.24
CA LEU A 243 15.73 -0.20 -11.61
C LEU A 243 15.49 1.26 -12.04
N THR A 244 15.64 1.52 -13.33
CA THR A 244 15.17 2.77 -13.93
C THR A 244 13.63 2.84 -13.85
N PRO A 245 13.02 4.05 -13.92
CA PRO A 245 11.56 4.18 -13.84
C PRO A 245 10.83 3.33 -14.88
N ASP A 246 11.36 3.28 -16.11
CA ASP A 246 10.75 2.50 -17.19
C ASP A 246 10.90 1.00 -16.97
N ALA A 247 12.08 0.52 -16.56
CA ALA A 247 12.29 -0.90 -16.23
C ALA A 247 11.42 -1.36 -15.06
N TYR A 248 11.23 -0.50 -14.05
CA TYR A 248 10.36 -0.77 -12.92
C TYR A 248 8.89 -0.90 -13.35
N VAL A 249 8.39 0.02 -14.19
CA VAL A 249 7.04 -0.07 -14.76
C VAL A 249 6.88 -1.32 -15.63
N GLN A 250 7.89 -1.73 -16.40
CA GLN A 250 7.83 -2.98 -17.17
C GLN A 250 7.74 -4.21 -16.25
N ALA A 251 8.48 -4.23 -15.15
CA ALA A 251 8.37 -5.30 -14.16
C ALA A 251 6.96 -5.36 -13.54
N MET A 252 6.38 -4.19 -13.20
CA MET A 252 5.00 -4.09 -12.72
C MET A 252 3.99 -4.64 -13.75
N LEU A 253 4.14 -4.27 -15.03
CA LEU A 253 3.27 -4.73 -16.11
C LEU A 253 3.38 -6.24 -16.34
N ALA A 254 4.59 -6.80 -16.25
CA ALA A 254 4.80 -8.24 -16.36
C ALA A 254 4.04 -8.99 -15.25
N GLN A 255 4.14 -8.53 -14.00
CA GLN A 255 3.44 -9.16 -12.88
C GLN A 255 1.92 -8.99 -12.97
N GLY A 256 1.42 -7.79 -13.29
CA GLY A 256 -0.02 -7.55 -13.51
C GLY A 256 -0.58 -8.42 -14.65
N THR A 257 0.15 -8.55 -15.76
CA THR A 257 -0.22 -9.41 -16.88
C THR A 257 -0.27 -10.87 -16.47
N ASN A 258 0.71 -11.35 -15.71
CA ASN A 258 0.74 -12.72 -15.20
C ASN A 258 -0.40 -13.00 -14.21
N PHE A 259 -0.78 -12.04 -13.36
CA PHE A 259 -1.94 -12.18 -12.48
C PHE A 259 -3.24 -12.31 -13.28
N VAL A 260 -3.45 -11.42 -14.25
CA VAL A 260 -4.65 -11.43 -15.10
C VAL A 260 -4.72 -12.71 -15.95
N ASP A 261 -3.59 -13.17 -16.48
CA ASP A 261 -3.48 -14.44 -17.20
C ASP A 261 -3.96 -15.63 -16.35
N GLN A 262 -3.57 -15.66 -15.06
CA GLN A 262 -3.96 -16.73 -14.14
C GLN A 262 -5.46 -16.73 -13.83
N ILE A 263 -6.09 -15.58 -13.56
CA ILE A 263 -7.55 -15.54 -13.33
C ILE A 263 -8.33 -15.95 -14.59
N CYS A 264 -7.86 -15.56 -15.78
CA CYS A 264 -8.48 -15.94 -17.05
C CYS A 264 -8.38 -17.46 -17.32
N LYS A 265 -7.21 -18.06 -17.03
CA LYS A 265 -7.01 -19.52 -17.08
C LYS A 265 -7.93 -20.29 -16.12
N LEU A 266 -8.22 -19.70 -14.96
CA LEU A 266 -9.14 -20.27 -13.97
C LEU A 266 -10.62 -20.10 -14.34
N GLY A 267 -10.93 -19.32 -15.38
CA GLY A 267 -12.28 -19.22 -15.94
C GLY A 267 -12.90 -17.82 -15.91
N ALA A 268 -12.18 -16.78 -15.47
CA ALA A 268 -12.69 -15.41 -15.50
C ALA A 268 -13.04 -15.01 -16.95
N ARG A 269 -14.22 -14.41 -17.16
CA ARG A 269 -14.69 -13.98 -18.49
C ARG A 269 -15.16 -12.54 -18.56
N ARG A 270 -15.42 -11.86 -17.45
CA ARG A 270 -15.78 -10.44 -17.43
C ARG A 270 -14.79 -9.71 -16.54
N ILE A 271 -13.86 -8.99 -17.15
CA ILE A 271 -12.70 -8.43 -16.46
C ILE A 271 -12.71 -6.91 -16.62
N ALA A 272 -12.58 -6.18 -15.52
CA ALA A 272 -12.31 -4.75 -15.53
C ALA A 272 -10.92 -4.48 -14.96
N LEU A 273 -10.04 -3.93 -15.79
CA LEU A 273 -8.76 -3.41 -15.35
C LEU A 273 -8.91 -1.91 -15.12
N PHE A 274 -8.73 -1.47 -13.88
CA PHE A 274 -8.77 -0.05 -13.54
C PHE A 274 -7.36 0.53 -13.59
N SER A 275 -7.22 1.66 -14.28
CA SER A 275 -6.00 2.44 -14.27
C SER A 275 -5.70 2.93 -12.84
N LEU A 276 -4.43 3.12 -12.49
CA LEU A 276 -4.08 3.81 -11.27
C LEU A 276 -4.56 5.27 -11.33
N GLY A 277 -5.01 5.80 -10.19
CA GLY A 277 -5.26 7.23 -10.03
C GLY A 277 -3.97 8.06 -10.16
N PRO A 278 -4.05 9.40 -10.17
CA PRO A 278 -2.86 10.24 -10.25
C PRO A 278 -2.10 10.28 -8.92
N VAL A 279 -1.35 9.20 -8.62
CA VAL A 279 -0.64 9.00 -7.33
C VAL A 279 0.27 10.17 -6.97
N GLY A 280 0.92 10.81 -7.95
CA GLY A 280 1.74 12.01 -7.69
C GLY A 280 0.95 13.22 -7.17
N CYS A 281 -0.37 13.14 -7.14
CA CYS A 281 -1.25 14.19 -6.64
C CYS A 281 -1.83 13.93 -5.25
N VAL A 282 -1.53 12.79 -4.61
CA VAL A 282 -2.01 12.52 -3.25
C VAL A 282 -1.34 13.48 -2.24
N PRO A 283 -1.98 13.78 -1.11
CA PRO A 283 -1.38 14.62 -0.07
C PRO A 283 -0.05 14.09 0.47
N ALA A 284 0.08 12.77 0.65
CA ALA A 284 1.29 12.11 1.15
C ALA A 284 2.55 12.33 0.30
N ARG A 285 2.44 12.96 -0.88
CA ARG A 285 3.62 13.40 -1.65
C ARG A 285 4.53 14.33 -0.83
N THR A 286 4.01 15.00 0.20
CA THR A 286 4.81 15.83 1.12
C THR A 286 5.89 15.04 1.87
N LEU A 287 5.75 13.72 1.97
CA LEU A 287 6.73 12.83 2.58
C LEU A 287 7.93 12.52 1.65
N LEU A 288 7.83 12.90 0.37
CA LEU A 288 8.81 12.51 -0.64
C LEU A 288 9.82 13.64 -0.91
N PRO A 289 11.13 13.34 -0.89
CA PRO A 289 12.15 14.34 -1.22
C PRO A 289 11.96 14.93 -2.62
N GLY A 290 11.94 16.26 -2.71
CA GLY A 290 11.82 17.00 -3.97
C GLY A 290 10.44 16.97 -4.62
N ALA A 291 9.41 16.42 -3.96
CA ALA A 291 8.04 16.52 -4.43
C ALA A 291 7.48 17.93 -4.17
N PRO A 292 6.85 18.57 -5.18
CA PRO A 292 6.26 19.90 -5.00
C PRO A 292 4.96 19.84 -4.20
N ILE A 293 4.67 20.93 -3.47
CA ILE A 293 3.47 21.07 -2.64
C ILE A 293 2.32 21.70 -3.43
N ASP A 294 2.64 22.66 -4.29
CA ASP A 294 1.72 23.46 -5.11
C ASP A 294 1.17 22.73 -6.36
N LYS A 295 1.81 21.62 -6.76
CA LYS A 295 1.41 20.82 -7.91
C LYS A 295 1.67 19.34 -7.67
N CYS A 296 1.12 18.50 -8.56
CA CYS A 296 1.40 17.07 -8.51
C CYS A 296 2.85 16.76 -8.86
N TYR A 297 3.40 15.71 -8.25
CA TYR A 297 4.74 15.23 -8.55
C TYR A 297 4.78 14.56 -9.94
N GLY A 298 5.26 15.31 -10.94
CA GLY A 298 5.26 14.90 -12.34
C GLY A 298 6.03 13.61 -12.64
N LYS A 299 7.16 13.37 -11.95
CA LYS A 299 7.97 12.16 -12.13
C LYS A 299 7.17 10.90 -11.80
N MET A 300 6.46 10.91 -10.67
CA MET A 300 5.59 9.82 -10.25
C MET A 300 4.43 9.63 -11.22
N ASN A 301 3.76 10.72 -11.62
CA ASN A 301 2.66 10.64 -12.57
C ASN A 301 3.08 10.20 -13.98
N LYS A 302 4.36 10.35 -14.37
CA LYS A 302 4.89 9.78 -15.61
C LYS A 302 4.90 8.24 -15.55
N MET A 303 5.38 7.66 -14.45
CA MET A 303 5.34 6.21 -14.24
C MET A 303 3.91 5.67 -14.22
N VAL A 304 3.01 6.37 -13.52
CA VAL A 304 1.57 6.03 -13.51
C VAL A 304 1.00 5.96 -14.92
N LYS A 305 1.26 6.99 -15.75
CA LYS A 305 0.77 7.03 -17.14
C LYS A 305 1.33 5.86 -17.97
N ASN A 306 2.62 5.56 -17.82
CA ASN A 306 3.27 4.44 -18.52
C ASN A 306 2.65 3.09 -18.14
N TYR A 307 2.41 2.86 -16.84
CA TYR A 307 1.75 1.65 -16.36
C TYR A 307 0.30 1.56 -16.88
N ASN A 308 -0.45 2.66 -16.81
CA ASN A 308 -1.84 2.71 -17.28
C ASN A 308 -1.96 2.42 -18.79
N MET A 309 -1.03 2.90 -19.62
CA MET A 309 -1.00 2.58 -21.05
C MET A 309 -0.78 1.07 -21.30
N GLY A 310 0.07 0.43 -20.49
CA GLY A 310 0.28 -1.01 -20.57
C GLY A 310 -0.96 -1.81 -20.16
N LEU A 311 -1.65 -1.41 -19.08
CA LEU A 311 -2.93 -2.01 -18.68
C LEU A 311 -4.02 -1.87 -19.75
N GLU A 312 -4.11 -0.70 -20.38
CA GLU A 312 -5.07 -0.49 -21.48
C GLU A 312 -4.74 -1.39 -22.68
N SER A 313 -3.45 -1.62 -22.95
CA SER A 313 -3.02 -2.54 -24.00
C SER A 313 -3.37 -3.99 -23.65
N LEU A 314 -3.24 -4.38 -22.39
CA LEU A 314 -3.63 -5.70 -21.91
C LEU A 314 -5.13 -5.97 -22.08
N VAL A 315 -6.00 -4.97 -21.86
CA VAL A 315 -7.45 -5.09 -22.11
C VAL A 315 -7.75 -5.52 -23.55
N LYS A 316 -6.97 -5.06 -24.54
CA LYS A 316 -7.14 -5.44 -25.95
C LYS A 316 -6.69 -6.87 -26.24
N ILE A 317 -5.76 -7.41 -25.45
CA ILE A 317 -5.18 -8.73 -25.65
C ILE A 317 -6.04 -9.84 -25.03
N ILE A 318 -6.72 -9.56 -23.90
CA ILE A 318 -7.47 -10.56 -23.14
C ILE A 318 -8.51 -11.31 -24.01
N PRO A 319 -9.41 -10.65 -24.76
CA PRO A 319 -10.42 -11.35 -25.58
C PRO A 319 -9.81 -12.22 -26.68
N THR A 320 -8.68 -11.81 -27.25
CA THR A 320 -7.95 -12.57 -28.28
C THR A 320 -7.30 -13.83 -27.69
N LYS A 321 -6.71 -13.72 -26.50
CA LYS A 321 -6.03 -14.84 -25.84
C LYS A 321 -7.01 -15.80 -25.16
N TYR A 322 -8.16 -15.30 -24.70
CA TYR A 322 -9.19 -16.06 -24.01
C TYR A 322 -10.54 -15.85 -24.70
N PRO A 323 -10.86 -16.64 -25.73
CA PRO A 323 -12.14 -16.54 -26.43
C PRO A 323 -13.34 -16.60 -25.48
N GLY A 324 -14.34 -15.75 -25.75
CA GLY A 324 -15.52 -15.59 -24.91
C GLY A 324 -15.31 -14.72 -23.65
N SER A 325 -14.13 -14.12 -23.48
CA SER A 325 -13.90 -13.11 -22.45
C SER A 325 -14.15 -11.69 -22.97
N PHE A 326 -14.59 -10.84 -22.06
CA PHE A 326 -14.76 -9.41 -22.24
C PHE A 326 -13.90 -8.69 -21.22
N ALA A 327 -13.10 -7.73 -21.70
CA ALA A 327 -12.27 -6.91 -20.86
C ALA A 327 -12.58 -5.42 -21.09
N VAL A 328 -12.55 -4.64 -20.01
CA VAL A 328 -12.72 -3.18 -20.06
C VAL A 328 -11.61 -2.48 -19.30
N PHE A 329 -11.22 -1.30 -19.79
CA PHE A 329 -10.28 -0.39 -19.16
C PHE A 329 -11.05 0.77 -18.52
N GLY A 330 -11.01 0.88 -17.20
CA GLY A 330 -11.55 2.03 -16.47
C GLY A 330 -10.47 3.07 -16.20
N ASP A 331 -10.60 4.24 -16.81
CA ASP A 331 -9.61 5.33 -16.79
C ASP A 331 -9.79 6.22 -15.56
N VAL A 332 -9.58 5.64 -14.38
CA VAL A 332 -9.63 6.32 -13.08
C VAL A 332 -8.69 7.53 -13.05
N TYR A 333 -7.52 7.46 -13.68
CA TYR A 333 -6.61 8.60 -13.79
C TYR A 333 -7.32 9.81 -14.38
N LYS A 334 -7.92 9.64 -15.56
CA LYS A 334 -8.64 10.72 -16.25
C LYS A 334 -9.88 11.16 -15.50
N ILE A 335 -10.63 10.23 -14.92
CA ILE A 335 -11.81 10.55 -14.09
C ILE A 335 -11.43 11.47 -12.93
N VAL A 336 -10.39 11.11 -12.18
CA VAL A 336 -9.92 11.92 -11.04
C VAL A 336 -9.41 13.28 -11.51
N GLN A 337 -8.68 13.35 -12.63
CA GLN A 337 -8.21 14.63 -13.19
C GLN A 337 -9.38 15.58 -13.53
N ILE A 338 -10.51 15.07 -14.02
CA ILE A 338 -11.71 15.88 -14.27
C ILE A 338 -12.24 16.50 -12.98
N PHE A 339 -12.30 15.74 -11.89
CA PHE A 339 -12.77 16.26 -10.60
C PHE A 339 -11.77 17.26 -10.00
N LYS A 340 -10.47 16.99 -10.13
CA LYS A 340 -9.40 17.91 -9.70
C LYS A 340 -9.44 19.25 -10.45
N ALA A 341 -9.86 19.25 -11.72
CA ALA A 341 -10.00 20.46 -12.52
C ALA A 341 -11.19 21.36 -12.10
N ASN A 342 -11.95 20.98 -11.06
CA ASN A 342 -13.05 21.77 -10.51
C ASN A 342 -12.79 22.21 -9.06
N PRO A 343 -11.81 23.12 -8.82
CA PRO A 343 -11.43 23.56 -7.48
C PRO A 343 -12.52 24.37 -6.77
N LYS A 344 -13.51 24.90 -7.51
CA LYS A 344 -14.66 25.59 -6.92
C LYS A 344 -15.60 24.65 -6.17
N ARG A 345 -15.60 23.37 -6.53
CA ARG A 345 -16.48 22.36 -5.93
C ARG A 345 -15.76 21.40 -5.00
N TYR A 346 -14.48 21.14 -5.23
CA TYR A 346 -13.72 20.18 -4.46
C TYR A 346 -12.36 20.73 -4.04
N ASP A 347 -12.01 20.54 -2.77
CA ASP A 347 -10.61 20.54 -2.35
C ASP A 347 -9.93 19.30 -2.93
N ALA A 348 -9.16 19.54 -3.98
CA ALA A 348 -8.46 18.52 -4.75
C ALA A 348 -7.01 18.31 -4.29
N THR A 349 -6.59 18.94 -3.20
CA THR A 349 -5.18 19.04 -2.80
C THR A 349 -4.96 18.56 -1.37
N ASN A 350 -5.81 18.98 -0.44
CA ASN A 350 -5.68 18.63 0.97
C ASN A 350 -6.44 17.32 1.30
N ALA A 351 -5.98 16.60 2.31
CA ALA A 351 -6.74 15.54 2.95
C ALA A 351 -7.80 16.15 3.89
N CYS A 352 -9.00 15.55 3.94
CA CYS A 352 -9.98 15.93 4.94
C CYS A 352 -9.53 15.52 6.35
N CYS A 353 -8.88 14.37 6.47
CA CYS A 353 -8.44 13.79 7.72
C CYS A 353 -6.93 13.55 7.70
N GLY A 354 -6.24 14.03 8.74
CA GLY A 354 -4.79 14.03 8.83
C GLY A 354 -4.27 15.29 9.53
N ASP A 355 -2.98 15.56 9.45
CA ASP A 355 -2.38 16.80 9.93
C ASP A 355 -1.12 17.19 9.11
N GLY A 356 -0.65 18.41 9.31
CA GLY A 356 0.51 18.98 8.64
C GLY A 356 0.21 19.48 7.21
N THR A 357 1.26 19.74 6.44
CA THR A 357 1.13 20.27 5.08
C THR A 357 0.29 19.35 4.20
N LEU A 358 -0.75 19.90 3.55
CA LEU A 358 -1.77 19.18 2.79
C LEU A 358 -2.58 18.14 3.59
N GLY A 359 -2.43 18.08 4.92
CA GLY A 359 -2.88 16.92 5.71
C GLY A 359 -2.09 15.64 5.41
N GLY A 360 -0.89 15.77 4.82
CA GLY A 360 -0.09 14.67 4.28
C GLY A 360 0.96 14.08 5.22
N LEU A 361 1.10 14.59 6.45
CA LEU A 361 2.20 14.22 7.36
C LEU A 361 1.80 13.25 8.47
N LEU A 362 0.50 13.18 8.81
CA LEU A 362 -0.01 12.35 9.89
C LEU A 362 -1.21 11.52 9.42
N GLN A 363 -1.17 10.22 9.72
CA GLN A 363 -2.28 9.31 9.43
C GLN A 363 -3.51 9.64 10.29
N CYS A 364 -4.69 9.51 9.69
CA CYS A 364 -5.96 9.50 10.42
C CYS A 364 -5.94 8.49 11.59
N GLY A 365 -6.56 8.87 12.71
CA GLY A 365 -6.68 8.01 13.88
C GLY A 365 -5.41 7.94 14.75
N LYS A 366 -4.29 8.56 14.33
CA LYS A 366 -3.11 8.76 15.19
C LYS A 366 -3.25 10.05 15.98
N GLU A 367 -2.74 10.06 17.21
CA GLU A 367 -2.79 11.23 18.10
C GLU A 367 -2.35 12.52 17.38
N GLY A 368 -3.18 13.56 17.48
CA GLY A 368 -2.95 14.86 16.81
C GLY A 368 -3.62 15.04 15.45
N TYR A 369 -4.25 14.00 14.88
CA TYR A 369 -4.97 14.14 13.61
C TYR A 369 -6.19 15.08 13.74
N LYS A 370 -6.53 15.73 12.62
CA LYS A 370 -7.74 16.57 12.49
C LYS A 370 -8.68 15.95 11.47
N ILE A 371 -9.95 16.33 11.53
CA ILE A 371 -10.96 15.97 10.52
C ILE A 371 -11.64 17.26 10.06
N CYS A 372 -11.83 17.41 8.74
CA CYS A 372 -12.54 18.52 8.14
C CYS A 372 -14.05 18.47 8.46
N ALA A 373 -14.71 19.63 8.50
CA ALA A 373 -16.13 19.70 8.80
C ALA A 373 -17.04 19.12 7.69
N LYS A 374 -16.56 19.09 6.44
CA LYS A 374 -17.35 18.69 5.27
C LYS A 374 -16.61 17.71 4.36
N PRO A 375 -16.55 16.41 4.69
CA PRO A 375 -15.79 15.41 3.93
C PRO A 375 -16.17 15.30 2.45
N ASN A 376 -17.41 15.63 2.08
CA ASN A 376 -17.89 15.58 0.69
C ASN A 376 -17.32 16.70 -0.20
N GLU A 377 -16.75 17.75 0.40
CA GLU A 377 -16.07 18.83 -0.34
C GLU A 377 -14.59 18.48 -0.59
N TYR A 378 -14.07 17.35 -0.09
CA TYR A 378 -12.68 16.92 -0.25
C TYR A 378 -12.58 15.71 -1.18
N LEU A 379 -11.62 15.73 -2.10
CA LEU A 379 -11.35 14.56 -2.93
C LEU A 379 -10.71 13.43 -2.12
N PHE A 380 -9.85 13.76 -1.17
CA PHE A 380 -9.11 12.82 -0.33
C PHE A 380 -9.70 12.74 1.07
N TRP A 381 -9.94 11.53 1.55
CA TRP A 381 -10.28 11.30 2.94
C TRP A 381 -9.04 11.44 3.81
N ASP A 382 -8.03 10.62 3.56
CA ASP A 382 -6.74 10.69 4.23
C ASP A 382 -5.63 11.08 3.25
N TYR A 383 -4.38 11.02 3.70
CA TYR A 383 -3.22 11.42 2.91
C TYR A 383 -2.93 10.59 1.63
N PHE A 384 -3.59 9.45 1.43
CA PHE A 384 -3.45 8.60 0.25
C PHE A 384 -4.78 8.39 -0.47
N HIS A 385 -5.86 8.22 0.29
CA HIS A 385 -7.07 7.58 -0.19
C HIS A 385 -8.19 8.57 -0.48
N PRO A 386 -8.97 8.34 -1.55
CA PRO A 386 -10.19 9.10 -1.83
C PRO A 386 -11.23 9.05 -0.70
N SER A 387 -12.00 10.13 -0.59
CA SER A 387 -13.24 10.12 0.21
C SER A 387 -14.29 9.20 -0.38
N GLU A 388 -15.24 8.74 0.44
CA GLU A 388 -16.38 7.97 -0.05
C GLU A 388 -17.10 8.75 -1.16
N HIS A 389 -17.23 10.07 -1.03
CA HIS A 389 -17.82 10.91 -2.05
C HIS A 389 -17.08 10.77 -3.40
N THR A 390 -15.76 10.84 -3.36
CA THR A 390 -14.93 10.66 -4.56
C THR A 390 -15.05 9.25 -5.11
N TYR A 391 -15.07 8.23 -4.26
CA TYR A 391 -15.31 6.85 -4.70
C TYR A 391 -16.67 6.70 -5.38
N ASN A 392 -17.73 7.33 -4.86
CA ASN A 392 -19.05 7.34 -5.51
C ASN A 392 -19.00 7.98 -6.91
N LEU A 393 -18.31 9.12 -7.05
CA LEU A 393 -18.15 9.81 -8.33
C LEU A 393 -17.39 8.95 -9.35
N ILE A 394 -16.29 8.31 -8.91
CA ILE A 394 -15.53 7.36 -9.71
C ILE A 394 -16.42 6.19 -10.14
N SER A 395 -17.15 5.58 -9.20
CA SER A 395 -18.03 4.45 -9.47
C SER A 395 -19.13 4.80 -10.46
N LYS A 396 -19.77 5.98 -10.36
CA LYS A 396 -20.75 6.43 -11.34
C LYS A 396 -20.13 6.61 -12.73
N ALA A 397 -18.91 7.15 -12.79
CA ALA A 397 -18.16 7.34 -14.01
C ALA A 397 -17.70 6.02 -14.66
N LEU A 398 -17.49 4.95 -13.89
CA LEU A 398 -17.17 3.62 -14.39
C LEU A 398 -18.44 2.82 -14.75
N TRP A 399 -19.51 2.96 -13.97
CA TRP A 399 -20.75 2.20 -14.12
C TRP A 399 -21.50 2.52 -15.41
N ASN A 400 -21.78 3.80 -15.63
CA ASN A 400 -22.56 4.27 -16.78
C ASN A 400 -21.81 5.36 -17.56
N GLY A 401 -20.48 5.32 -17.53
CA GLY A 401 -19.63 6.30 -18.21
C GLY A 401 -19.58 6.13 -19.72
N ILE A 402 -19.09 7.18 -20.37
CA ILE A 402 -18.75 7.22 -21.79
C ILE A 402 -17.35 6.66 -22.05
N HIS A 403 -17.03 6.41 -23.32
CA HIS A 403 -15.76 5.81 -23.78
C HIS A 403 -14.48 6.49 -23.24
N THR A 404 -14.54 7.81 -22.99
CA THR A 404 -13.39 8.55 -22.46
C THR A 404 -13.08 8.25 -20.99
N ARG A 405 -14.01 7.61 -20.26
CA ARG A 405 -13.90 7.23 -18.84
C ARG A 405 -13.75 5.73 -18.66
N ILE A 406 -14.42 4.94 -19.51
CA ILE A 406 -14.36 3.49 -19.49
C ILE A 406 -14.62 2.94 -20.90
N ARG A 407 -13.84 1.94 -21.32
CA ARG A 407 -13.85 1.45 -22.71
C ARG A 407 -13.47 -0.03 -22.82
N PRO A 408 -13.94 -0.77 -23.85
CA PRO A 408 -14.80 -0.30 -24.95
C PRO A 408 -16.27 -0.09 -24.55
N ILE A 409 -16.69 -0.68 -23.44
CA ILE A 409 -18.04 -0.57 -22.85
C ILE A 409 -17.93 -0.20 -21.37
N ASN A 410 -19.02 0.26 -20.76
CA ASN A 410 -19.06 0.55 -19.32
C ASN A 410 -19.37 -0.70 -18.47
N LEU A 411 -19.19 -0.58 -17.15
CA LEU A 411 -19.39 -1.72 -16.24
C LEU A 411 -20.84 -2.20 -16.22
N LYS A 412 -21.83 -1.32 -16.42
CA LYS A 412 -23.24 -1.72 -16.48
C LYS A 412 -23.48 -2.66 -17.67
N THR A 413 -22.95 -2.33 -18.84
CA THR A 413 -23.03 -3.19 -20.01
C THR A 413 -22.27 -4.50 -19.77
N LEU A 414 -21.05 -4.44 -19.25
CA LEU A 414 -20.25 -5.63 -18.93
C LEU A 414 -20.96 -6.58 -17.94
N ALA A 415 -21.61 -6.03 -16.91
CA ALA A 415 -22.37 -6.78 -15.92
C ALA A 415 -23.54 -7.57 -16.54
N ASN A 416 -24.19 -6.97 -17.54
CA ASN A 416 -25.36 -7.52 -18.20
C ASN A 416 -25.02 -8.40 -19.43
N MET A 417 -23.73 -8.64 -19.71
CA MET A 417 -23.34 -9.50 -20.82
C MET A 417 -23.67 -10.97 -20.55
N THR A 418 -24.45 -11.55 -21.45
CA THR A 418 -24.68 -12.99 -21.51
C THR A 418 -23.45 -13.67 -22.08
N LEU A 419 -22.88 -14.61 -21.33
CA LEU A 419 -21.79 -15.45 -21.83
C LEU A 419 -22.42 -16.60 -22.63
N THR A 420 -22.07 -16.71 -23.91
CA THR A 420 -22.42 -17.88 -24.70
C THR A 420 -21.64 -19.08 -24.19
N GLN A 421 -22.34 -20.16 -23.82
CA GLN A 421 -21.69 -21.41 -23.47
C GLN A 421 -21.10 -22.02 -24.75
N HIS A 422 -19.80 -22.29 -24.74
CA HIS A 422 -19.12 -23.11 -25.75
C HIS A 422 -18.75 -24.45 -25.13
#